data_AF-A0A087MKB1-F1
#
_entry.id   AF-A0A087MKB1-F1
#
_cell.length_a   1.000
_cell.length_b   1.000
_cell.length_c   1.000
_cell.angle_alpha   90.00
_cell.angle_beta   90.00
_cell.angle_gamma   90.00
#
_symmetry.space_group_name_H-M   'P 1'
#
loop_
_entity.id
_entity.type
_entity.pdbx_description
1 polymer ?
#
loop_
_entity_poly.entity_id
_entity_poly.type
_entity_poly.pdbx_seq_one_letter_code
_entity_poly.pdbx_strand_id
1 'polypeptide(L)'
;MKRAGNIPAALALAAALSGCEIADKIPLTPRQATEAAKPVGTPSKEKLEDTDEGTLYRWTVEAQHSATWGHALTAIRRQREVRCPDGQYPLDLDYTPELDKTSQESFSEKHPPGTLFVLKQRCPAPPDYQFTFDSRLSPAEAGKLIDRRLQERAGGPLVSTVVLSLHVSPDFPLFEHVRLMLSTFAQSQAATCPDAFRFSYLTLGVQPGPDDDEQSPDAYLGFIADCVDGAKSAPLP
;
A
#
# COMPACT_ATOMS: atom_id res chain seq x y z
N MET A 1 -10.75 71.19 -1.88
CA MET A 1 -9.89 70.71 -2.99
C MET A 1 -8.49 70.45 -2.49
N LYS A 2 -7.87 69.39 -3.00
CA LYS A 2 -6.46 68.92 -2.85
C LYS A 2 -6.12 68.11 -1.58
N ARG A 3 -6.23 66.78 -1.72
CA ARG A 3 -5.54 65.77 -0.91
C ARG A 3 -4.07 65.73 -1.35
N ALA A 4 -3.14 65.97 -0.44
CA ALA A 4 -1.73 65.64 -0.61
C ALA A 4 -1.48 64.25 0.01
N GLY A 5 -0.81 63.39 -0.73
CA GLY A 5 -0.59 61.99 -0.38
C GLY A 5 0.40 61.81 0.77
N ASN A 6 0.02 60.97 1.73
CA ASN A 6 0.94 60.38 2.70
C ASN A 6 1.47 59.06 2.11
N ILE A 7 2.68 59.11 1.58
CA ILE A 7 3.60 57.97 1.58
C ILE A 7 4.83 58.52 2.29
N PRO A 8 5.15 58.08 3.53
CA PRO A 8 6.07 56.93 3.61
C PRO A 8 6.03 56.14 4.94
N ALA A 9 6.05 54.82 4.87
CA ALA A 9 6.52 53.97 5.98
C ALA A 9 7.01 52.58 5.52
N ALA A 10 6.67 52.14 4.31
CA ALA A 10 7.01 50.79 3.85
C ALA A 10 8.40 50.64 3.21
N LEU A 11 9.12 51.74 2.90
CA LEU A 11 10.42 51.66 2.19
C LEU A 11 11.66 51.83 3.08
N ALA A 12 11.51 52.20 4.36
CA ALA A 12 12.66 52.40 5.23
C ALA A 12 13.19 51.11 5.89
N LEU A 13 12.45 49.99 5.82
CA LEU A 13 12.93 48.72 6.37
C LEU A 13 13.79 47.89 5.39
N ALA A 14 13.83 48.28 4.12
CA ALA A 14 14.61 47.57 3.09
C ALA A 14 16.10 47.94 3.08
N ALA A 15 16.49 49.08 3.69
CA ALA A 15 17.87 49.57 3.68
C ALA A 15 18.70 49.16 4.91
N ALA A 16 18.11 48.51 5.91
CA ALA A 16 18.80 48.08 7.13
C ALA A 16 19.25 46.61 7.14
N LEU A 17 19.09 45.89 6.02
CA LEU A 17 19.38 44.45 5.92
C LEU A 17 20.38 44.08 4.81
N SER A 18 21.09 45.06 4.24
CA SER A 18 22.11 44.85 3.19
C SER A 18 23.41 44.19 3.66
N GLY A 19 23.33 43.37 4.71
CA GLY A 19 24.43 42.56 5.24
C GLY A 19 24.01 41.22 5.85
N CYS A 20 22.74 40.82 5.72
CA CYS A 20 22.27 39.53 6.23
C CYS A 20 21.89 38.63 5.05
N GLU A 21 22.34 37.37 5.08
CA GLU A 21 22.00 36.24 4.20
C GLU A 21 20.49 35.85 4.24
N ILE A 22 19.59 36.84 4.26
CA ILE A 22 18.14 36.66 4.34
C ILE A 22 17.53 36.65 2.93
N ALA A 23 18.15 37.31 1.95
CA ALA A 23 17.68 37.31 0.57
C ALA A 23 17.56 35.89 -0.02
N ASP A 24 18.49 34.99 0.33
CA ASP A 24 18.49 33.60 -0.13
C ASP A 24 17.55 32.68 0.65
N LYS A 25 16.97 33.15 1.77
CA LYS A 25 16.05 32.39 2.63
C LYS A 25 14.59 32.83 2.52
N ILE A 26 14.29 33.88 1.76
CA ILE A 26 12.91 34.30 1.53
C ILE A 26 12.32 33.43 0.41
N PRO A 27 11.25 32.66 0.67
CA PRO A 27 10.60 31.89 -0.38
C PRO A 27 10.05 32.83 -1.46
N LEU A 28 10.64 32.76 -2.66
CA LEU A 28 10.33 33.64 -3.79
C LEU A 28 9.02 33.28 -4.50
N THR A 29 8.43 32.13 -4.16
CA THR A 29 7.18 31.65 -4.74
C THR A 29 6.23 31.14 -3.65
N PRO A 30 4.89 31.21 -3.85
CA PRO A 30 3.92 30.62 -2.94
C PRO A 30 4.15 29.13 -2.65
N ARG A 31 4.67 28.38 -3.64
CA ARG A 31 5.06 26.98 -3.48
C ARG A 31 6.23 26.82 -2.50
N GLN A 32 7.30 27.60 -2.66
CA GLN A 32 8.43 27.58 -1.73
C GLN A 32 8.02 28.01 -0.32
N ALA A 33 7.09 28.98 -0.19
CA ALA A 33 6.59 29.41 1.10
C ALA A 33 5.78 28.29 1.79
N THR A 34 5.00 27.56 1.00
CA THR A 34 4.22 26.41 1.49
C THR A 34 5.13 25.25 1.92
N GLU A 35 6.17 24.96 1.14
CA GLU A 35 7.17 23.94 1.48
C GLU A 35 7.96 24.30 2.75
N ALA A 36 8.41 25.57 2.87
CA ALA A 36 9.12 26.05 4.06
C ALA A 36 8.26 26.09 5.33
N ALA A 37 6.93 26.21 5.18
CA ALA A 37 5.98 26.20 6.28
C ALA A 37 5.58 24.77 6.72
N LYS A 38 6.02 23.71 6.03
CA LYS A 38 5.67 22.34 6.42
C LYS A 38 6.27 22.00 7.79
N PRO A 39 5.50 21.41 8.72
CA PRO A 39 6.00 21.04 10.05
C PRO A 39 7.14 20.00 10.01
N VAL A 40 7.16 19.17 8.97
CA VAL A 40 8.12 18.09 8.77
C VAL A 40 8.75 18.19 7.39
N GLY A 41 9.97 17.65 7.27
CA GLY A 41 10.72 17.61 6.02
C GLY A 41 10.20 16.55 5.04
N THR A 42 10.98 16.31 3.99
CA THR A 42 10.74 15.24 3.02
C THR A 42 11.08 13.89 3.65
N PRO A 43 10.16 12.91 3.67
CA PRO A 43 10.48 11.57 4.16
C PRO A 43 11.56 10.88 3.31
N SER A 44 12.33 10.00 3.94
CA SER A 44 13.26 9.07 3.28
C SER A 44 12.82 7.63 3.53
N LYS A 45 12.99 6.76 2.52
CA LYS A 45 12.71 5.32 2.60
C LYS A 45 14.00 4.53 2.44
N GLU A 46 14.23 3.56 3.31
CA GLU A 46 15.37 2.65 3.26
C GLU A 46 14.91 1.21 3.45
N LYS A 47 15.45 0.29 2.65
CA LYS A 47 15.24 -1.15 2.82
C LYS A 47 16.23 -1.65 3.89
N LEU A 48 15.71 -2.22 4.97
CA LEU A 48 16.53 -2.77 6.04
C LEU A 48 16.83 -4.25 5.82
N GLU A 49 15.80 -5.04 5.51
CA GLU A 49 15.89 -6.50 5.45
C GLU A 49 14.97 -7.05 4.35
N ASP A 50 15.32 -8.23 3.84
CA ASP A 50 14.49 -9.03 2.94
C ASP A 50 14.55 -10.48 3.38
N THR A 51 13.44 -11.00 3.86
CA THR A 51 13.36 -12.31 4.52
C THR A 51 12.12 -13.05 4.04
N ASP A 52 11.95 -14.31 4.47
CA ASP A 52 10.75 -15.11 4.19
C ASP A 52 9.48 -14.50 4.84
N GLU A 53 9.62 -13.61 5.82
CA GLU A 53 8.50 -12.85 6.39
C GLU A 53 8.11 -11.62 5.53
N GLY A 54 8.91 -11.30 4.52
CA GLY A 54 8.76 -10.16 3.63
C GLY A 54 9.89 -9.13 3.74
N THR A 55 9.67 -7.98 3.10
CA THR A 55 10.65 -6.89 3.03
C THR A 55 10.36 -5.83 4.09
N LEU A 56 11.37 -5.52 4.92
CA LEU A 56 11.29 -4.48 5.96
C LEU A 56 11.84 -3.15 5.45
N TYR A 57 11.07 -2.08 5.62
CA TYR A 57 11.45 -0.72 5.30
C TYR A 57 11.49 0.17 6.54
N ARG A 58 12.40 1.15 6.53
CA ARG A 58 12.47 2.27 7.46
C ARG A 58 12.09 3.55 6.72
N TRP A 59 11.04 4.19 7.20
CA TRP A 59 10.70 5.56 6.84
C TRP A 59 11.20 6.51 7.90
N THR A 60 11.90 7.56 7.51
CA THR A 60 12.37 8.61 8.43
C THR A 60 11.91 9.97 7.95
N VAL A 61 11.41 10.80 8.85
CA VAL A 61 11.08 12.20 8.58
C VAL A 61 11.44 13.08 9.77
N GLU A 62 12.10 14.20 9.51
CA GLU A 62 12.56 15.13 10.54
C GLU A 62 11.58 16.30 10.72
N ALA A 63 11.31 16.66 11.97
CA ALA A 63 10.55 17.86 12.34
C ALA A 63 11.36 19.13 12.01
N GLN A 64 10.84 19.96 11.10
CA GLN A 64 11.43 21.27 10.78
C GLN A 64 10.94 22.35 11.75
N HIS A 65 9.70 22.18 12.25
CA HIS A 65 9.07 22.99 13.29
C HIS A 65 8.51 22.06 14.36
N SER A 66 7.78 22.59 15.34
CA SER A 66 6.99 21.73 16.23
C SER A 66 6.01 20.90 15.42
N ALA A 67 6.13 19.57 15.53
CA ALA A 67 5.44 18.61 14.68
C ALA A 67 4.82 17.48 15.51
N THR A 68 3.97 16.67 14.88
CA THR A 68 3.25 15.56 15.54
C THR A 68 3.36 14.32 14.67
N TRP A 69 3.02 13.15 15.22
CA TRP A 69 2.90 11.93 14.44
C TRP A 69 1.89 12.06 13.28
N GLY A 70 0.79 12.82 13.47
CA GLY A 70 -0.15 13.13 12.39
C GLY A 70 0.50 13.84 11.19
N HIS A 71 1.41 14.79 11.44
CA HIS A 71 2.17 15.45 10.37
C HIS A 71 3.13 14.47 9.68
N ALA A 72 3.90 13.70 10.46
CA ALA A 72 4.86 12.72 9.95
C ALA A 72 4.19 11.64 9.09
N LEU A 73 3.12 11.01 9.58
CA LEU A 73 2.39 9.98 8.86
C LEU A 73 1.70 10.51 7.61
N THR A 74 1.23 11.76 7.62
CA THR A 74 0.69 12.39 6.41
C THR A 74 1.78 12.57 5.35
N ALA A 75 2.97 13.01 5.75
CA ALA A 75 4.10 13.15 4.84
C ALA A 75 4.55 11.80 4.27
N ILE A 76 4.71 10.79 5.14
CA ILE A 76 5.04 9.41 4.74
C ILE A 76 3.94 8.85 3.82
N ARG A 77 2.65 9.04 4.14
CA ARG A 77 1.53 8.56 3.33
C ARG A 77 1.51 9.13 1.91
N ARG A 78 1.94 10.39 1.75
CA ARG A 78 2.02 11.03 0.42
C ARG A 78 3.14 10.48 -0.46
N GLN A 79 4.18 9.89 0.16
CA GLN A 79 5.28 9.28 -0.57
C GLN A 79 5.19 7.77 -0.68
N ARG A 80 4.56 7.11 0.29
CA ARG A 80 4.36 5.66 0.26
C ARG A 80 3.27 5.32 -0.73
N GLU A 81 3.50 4.25 -1.47
CA GLU A 81 2.41 3.53 -2.10
C GLU A 81 1.49 3.00 -0.99
N VAL A 82 0.17 3.14 -1.15
CA VAL A 82 -0.82 2.70 -0.15
C VAL A 82 -0.70 1.20 0.12
N ARG A 83 -0.11 0.46 -0.84
CA ARG A 83 0.07 -0.98 -0.84
C ARG A 83 1.51 -1.33 -1.13
N CYS A 84 1.89 -2.53 -0.75
CA CYS A 84 3.14 -3.15 -1.15
C CYS A 84 3.11 -3.47 -2.66
N PRO A 85 4.28 -3.75 -3.28
CA PRO A 85 4.36 -4.05 -4.71
C PRO A 85 3.44 -5.19 -5.18
N ASP A 86 3.10 -6.12 -4.28
CA ASP A 86 2.20 -7.24 -4.51
C ASP A 86 0.72 -6.93 -4.22
N GLY A 87 0.39 -5.69 -3.83
CA GLY A 87 -0.97 -5.25 -3.49
C GLY A 87 -1.40 -5.51 -2.05
N GLN A 88 -0.55 -6.14 -1.21
CA GLN A 88 -0.85 -6.31 0.21
C GLN A 88 -0.79 -4.98 0.97
N TYR A 89 -1.51 -4.90 2.08
CA TYR A 89 -1.36 -3.76 2.99
C TYR A 89 -0.06 -3.93 3.78
N PRO A 90 0.77 -2.87 3.86
CA PRO A 90 1.94 -2.93 4.70
C PRO A 90 1.56 -2.97 6.19
N LEU A 91 2.40 -3.63 6.98
CA LEU A 91 2.27 -3.75 8.43
C LEU A 91 3.20 -2.74 9.12
N ASP A 92 2.64 -1.79 9.84
CA ASP A 92 3.42 -0.84 10.63
C ASP A 92 3.87 -1.50 11.96
N LEU A 93 5.16 -1.77 12.09
CA LEU A 93 5.74 -2.56 13.17
C LEU A 93 6.13 -1.72 14.39
N ASP A 94 6.77 -0.57 14.14
CA ASP A 94 7.46 0.19 15.19
C ASP A 94 7.48 1.68 14.85
N TYR A 95 7.44 2.51 15.88
CA TYR A 95 7.35 3.96 15.82
C TYR A 95 8.35 4.55 16.80
N THR A 96 9.17 5.47 16.33
CA THR A 96 10.08 6.25 17.19
C THR A 96 9.94 7.73 16.86
N PRO A 97 9.63 8.63 17.82
CA PRO A 97 9.24 8.36 19.20
C PRO A 97 8.03 7.41 19.31
N GLU A 98 7.88 6.72 20.42
CA GLU A 98 6.79 5.76 20.61
C GLU A 98 5.42 6.40 20.34
N LEU A 99 4.55 5.67 19.63
CA LEU A 99 3.20 6.11 19.28
C LEU A 99 2.21 5.08 19.82
N ASP A 100 1.37 5.49 20.77
CA ASP A 100 0.19 4.71 21.14
C ASP A 100 -0.87 4.86 20.05
N LYS A 101 -0.97 3.83 19.20
CA LYS A 101 -1.91 3.79 18.07
C LYS A 101 -3.38 3.89 18.50
N THR A 102 -3.71 3.62 19.76
CA THR A 102 -5.08 3.67 20.28
C THR A 102 -5.46 5.04 20.83
N SER A 103 -4.47 5.88 21.13
CA SER A 103 -4.68 7.20 21.70
C SER A 103 -4.57 8.30 20.63
N GLN A 104 -5.68 8.97 20.36
CA GLN A 104 -5.68 10.15 19.49
C GLN A 104 -4.76 11.26 20.02
N GLU A 105 -4.58 11.35 21.34
CA GLU A 105 -3.67 12.32 21.97
C GLU A 105 -2.24 12.07 21.52
N SER A 106 -1.78 10.81 21.48
CA SER A 106 -0.43 10.45 21.03
C SER A 106 -0.16 10.86 19.57
N PHE A 107 -1.17 10.84 18.69
CA PHE A 107 -1.04 11.33 17.30
C PHE A 107 -0.88 12.85 17.19
N SER A 108 -1.40 13.58 18.18
CA SER A 108 -1.45 15.05 18.21
C SER A 108 -0.44 15.67 19.16
N GLU A 109 0.28 14.84 19.92
CA GLU A 109 1.39 15.25 20.77
C GLU A 109 2.44 15.99 19.94
N LYS A 110 2.87 17.14 20.45
CA LYS A 110 3.83 18.01 19.80
C LYS A 110 5.24 17.67 20.24
N HIS A 111 6.07 17.35 19.27
CA HIS A 111 7.51 17.16 19.43
C HIS A 111 8.26 18.42 18.98
N PRO A 112 9.45 18.69 19.55
CA PRO A 112 10.27 19.83 19.17
C PRO A 112 10.88 19.68 17.77
N PRO A 113 11.34 20.79 17.14
CA PRO A 113 12.15 20.73 15.92
C PRO A 113 13.38 19.83 16.09
N GLY A 114 13.83 19.18 15.02
CA GLY A 114 14.92 18.20 15.03
C GLY A 114 14.52 16.79 15.48
N THR A 115 13.27 16.58 15.90
CA THR A 115 12.76 15.23 16.22
C THR A 115 12.72 14.38 14.95
N LEU A 116 13.31 13.20 15.01
CA LEU A 116 13.23 12.19 13.95
C LEU A 116 12.06 11.26 14.23
N PHE A 117 11.05 11.30 13.35
CA PHE A 117 9.98 10.31 13.31
C PHE A 117 10.40 9.16 12.42
N VAL A 118 10.52 7.97 13.00
CA VAL A 118 10.94 6.74 12.34
C VAL A 118 9.79 5.73 12.39
N LEU A 119 9.31 5.30 11.22
CA LEU A 119 8.33 4.23 11.07
C LEU A 119 9.03 3.02 10.45
N LYS A 120 9.03 1.88 11.16
CA LYS A 120 9.38 0.59 10.55
C LYS A 120 8.12 -0.07 10.03
N GLN A 121 8.18 -0.49 8.78
CA GLN A 121 7.04 -1.00 8.06
C GLN A 121 7.45 -2.23 7.24
N ARG A 122 6.71 -3.32 7.38
CA ARG A 122 6.96 -4.55 6.62
C ARG A 122 5.94 -4.70 5.51
N CYS A 123 6.44 -4.96 4.30
CA CYS A 123 5.64 -5.56 3.25
C CYS A 123 5.70 -7.07 3.41
N PRO A 124 4.57 -7.75 3.70
CA PRO A 124 4.57 -9.20 3.89
C PRO A 124 5.12 -9.91 2.65
N ALA A 125 5.70 -11.10 2.86
CA ALA A 125 5.99 -11.98 1.74
C ALA A 125 4.69 -12.37 1.02
N PRO A 126 4.76 -12.67 -0.29
CA PRO A 126 3.66 -13.31 -0.99
C PRO A 126 3.24 -14.59 -0.27
N PRO A 127 1.93 -14.88 -0.17
CA PRO A 127 1.45 -16.09 0.48
C PRO A 127 1.84 -17.35 -0.31
N ASP A 128 1.97 -18.50 0.36
CA ASP A 128 2.43 -19.77 -0.25
C ASP A 128 1.56 -20.31 -1.41
N TYR A 129 0.35 -19.78 -1.57
CA TYR A 129 -0.49 -20.11 -2.71
C TYR A 129 -0.18 -19.26 -3.95
N GLN A 130 0.58 -18.17 -3.80
CA GLN A 130 1.03 -17.30 -4.87
C GLN A 130 2.35 -17.78 -5.47
N PHE A 131 2.48 -17.61 -6.77
CA PHE A 131 3.74 -17.78 -7.49
C PHE A 131 3.78 -16.85 -8.70
N THR A 132 4.98 -16.56 -9.19
CA THR A 132 5.18 -15.81 -10.42
C THR A 132 5.42 -16.78 -11.57
N PHE A 133 4.83 -16.54 -12.74
CA PHE A 133 5.16 -17.29 -13.94
C PHE A 133 6.55 -16.92 -14.45
N ASP A 134 7.28 -17.89 -15.00
CA ASP A 134 8.62 -17.67 -15.55
C ASP A 134 8.61 -16.70 -16.76
N SER A 135 7.53 -16.72 -17.52
CA SER A 135 7.27 -15.84 -18.66
C SER A 135 5.79 -15.52 -18.74
N ARG A 136 5.42 -14.48 -19.50
CA ARG A 136 4.01 -14.23 -19.79
C ARG A 136 3.39 -15.42 -20.53
N LEU A 137 2.27 -15.91 -20.01
CA LEU A 137 1.50 -17.01 -20.61
C LEU A 137 0.20 -16.50 -21.21
N SER A 138 -0.26 -17.14 -22.29
CA SER A 138 -1.62 -16.92 -22.79
C SER A 138 -2.67 -17.38 -21.77
N PRO A 139 -3.92 -16.87 -21.82
CA PRO A 139 -4.96 -17.31 -20.89
C PRO A 139 -5.19 -18.82 -20.86
N ALA A 140 -5.07 -19.48 -22.01
CA ALA A 140 -5.21 -20.94 -22.11
C ALA A 140 -4.05 -21.70 -21.46
N GLU A 141 -2.82 -21.20 -21.57
CA GLU A 141 -1.63 -21.80 -20.95
C GLU A 141 -1.62 -21.58 -19.44
N ALA A 142 -1.92 -20.35 -19.00
CA ALA A 142 -2.05 -20.00 -17.59
C ALA A 142 -3.14 -20.84 -16.92
N GLY A 143 -4.31 -20.99 -17.56
CA GLY A 143 -5.41 -21.83 -17.09
C GLY A 143 -4.99 -23.28 -16.89
N LYS A 144 -4.35 -23.88 -17.91
CA LYS A 144 -3.84 -25.27 -17.82
C LYS A 144 -2.83 -25.46 -16.70
N LEU A 145 -1.92 -24.51 -16.51
CA LEU A 145 -0.89 -24.59 -15.47
C LEU A 145 -1.51 -24.49 -14.08
N ILE A 146 -2.47 -23.59 -13.89
CA ILE A 146 -3.24 -23.47 -12.66
C ILE A 146 -4.05 -24.73 -12.37
N ASP A 147 -4.81 -25.24 -13.35
CA ASP A 147 -5.58 -26.47 -13.19
C ASP A 147 -4.69 -27.64 -12.78
N ARG A 148 -3.53 -27.77 -13.44
CA ARG A 148 -2.54 -28.79 -13.10
C ARG A 148 -2.06 -28.67 -11.65
N ARG A 149 -1.72 -27.45 -11.19
CA ARG A 149 -1.29 -27.21 -9.80
C ARG A 149 -2.38 -27.54 -8.79
N LEU A 150 -3.64 -27.22 -9.12
CA LEU A 150 -4.79 -27.57 -8.28
C LEU A 150 -4.95 -29.09 -8.18
N GLN A 151 -4.85 -29.82 -9.29
CA GLN A 151 -4.93 -31.28 -9.33
C GLN A 151 -3.78 -31.94 -8.57
N GLU A 152 -2.55 -31.45 -8.74
CA GLU A 152 -1.37 -31.94 -8.00
C GLU A 152 -1.55 -31.76 -6.49
N ARG A 153 -2.07 -30.61 -6.03
CA ARG A 153 -2.39 -30.37 -4.61
C ARG A 153 -3.52 -31.25 -4.09
N ALA A 154 -4.54 -31.51 -4.90
CA ALA A 154 -5.69 -32.31 -4.50
C ALA A 154 -5.45 -33.83 -4.59
N GLY A 155 -4.36 -34.27 -5.21
CA GLY A 155 -3.99 -35.69 -5.29
C GLY A 155 -4.81 -36.51 -6.29
N GLY A 156 -5.40 -35.88 -7.32
CA GLY A 156 -6.20 -36.57 -8.32
C GLY A 156 -6.94 -35.65 -9.29
N PRO A 157 -7.66 -36.22 -10.28
CA PRO A 157 -8.48 -35.44 -11.20
C PRO A 157 -9.62 -34.74 -10.45
N LEU A 158 -9.77 -33.45 -10.69
CA LEU A 158 -10.75 -32.58 -10.03
C LEU A 158 -12.01 -32.42 -10.88
N VAL A 159 -13.16 -32.29 -10.21
CA VAL A 159 -14.49 -32.18 -10.85
C VAL A 159 -14.96 -30.72 -10.95
N SER A 160 -14.37 -29.82 -10.16
CA SER A 160 -14.89 -28.47 -9.87
C SER A 160 -13.77 -27.43 -9.73
N THR A 161 -12.85 -27.37 -10.70
CA THR A 161 -11.87 -26.27 -10.76
C THR A 161 -12.46 -25.02 -11.39
N VAL A 162 -12.15 -23.88 -10.79
CA VAL A 162 -12.49 -22.55 -11.29
C VAL A 162 -11.19 -21.78 -11.47
N VAL A 163 -11.01 -21.22 -12.66
CA VAL A 163 -9.88 -20.32 -12.96
C VAL A 163 -10.43 -18.99 -13.45
N LEU A 164 -9.99 -17.92 -12.79
CA LEU A 164 -10.43 -16.55 -13.05
C LEU A 164 -9.23 -15.70 -13.43
N SER A 165 -9.36 -14.94 -14.52
CA SER A 165 -8.39 -13.90 -14.90
C SER A 165 -8.58 -12.66 -14.03
N LEU A 166 -7.49 -12.06 -13.56
CA LEU A 166 -7.48 -10.85 -12.74
C LEU A 166 -6.70 -9.76 -13.46
N HIS A 167 -7.31 -8.57 -13.55
CA HIS A 167 -6.65 -7.34 -13.98
C HIS A 167 -6.36 -6.50 -12.74
N VAL A 168 -5.09 -6.17 -12.52
CA VAL A 168 -4.61 -5.42 -11.37
C VAL A 168 -4.52 -3.96 -11.77
N SER A 169 -5.17 -3.10 -11.02
CA SER A 169 -5.08 -1.66 -11.19
C SER A 169 -4.86 -0.97 -9.85
N PRO A 170 -4.47 0.32 -9.84
CA PRO A 170 -4.40 1.09 -8.60
C PRO A 170 -5.71 1.10 -7.81
N ASP A 171 -6.86 1.07 -8.52
CA ASP A 171 -8.20 1.05 -7.92
C ASP A 171 -8.63 -0.35 -7.48
N PHE A 172 -8.16 -1.40 -8.18
CA PHE A 172 -8.39 -2.81 -7.83
C PHE A 172 -7.06 -3.57 -7.69
N PRO A 173 -6.36 -3.41 -6.55
CA PRO A 173 -5.09 -4.09 -6.34
C PRO A 173 -5.28 -5.59 -6.16
N LEU A 174 -4.26 -6.37 -6.50
CA LEU A 174 -4.33 -7.83 -6.66
C LEU A 174 -5.16 -8.53 -5.57
N PHE A 175 -4.82 -8.33 -4.30
CA PHE A 175 -5.50 -9.02 -3.20
C PHE A 175 -6.91 -8.49 -2.89
N GLU A 176 -7.23 -7.23 -3.21
CA GLU A 176 -8.62 -6.79 -3.17
C GLU A 176 -9.43 -7.44 -4.29
N HIS A 177 -8.85 -7.57 -5.47
CA HIS A 177 -9.50 -8.21 -6.60
C HIS A 177 -9.76 -9.70 -6.27
N VAL A 178 -8.77 -10.41 -5.71
CA VAL A 178 -8.95 -11.78 -5.19
C VAL A 178 -10.08 -11.85 -4.16
N ARG A 179 -10.09 -10.96 -3.16
CA ARG A 179 -11.14 -10.92 -2.12
C ARG A 179 -12.51 -10.70 -2.73
N LEU A 180 -12.63 -9.76 -3.67
CA LEU A 180 -13.88 -9.45 -4.35
C LEU A 180 -14.38 -10.66 -5.15
N MET A 181 -13.54 -11.28 -5.98
CA MET A 181 -13.91 -12.45 -6.79
C MET A 181 -14.35 -13.63 -5.93
N LEU A 182 -13.60 -13.94 -4.87
CA LEU A 182 -13.97 -15.00 -3.93
C LEU A 182 -15.30 -14.70 -3.23
N SER A 183 -15.54 -13.44 -2.84
CA SER A 183 -16.80 -13.03 -2.21
C SER A 183 -17.99 -13.14 -3.15
N THR A 184 -17.83 -12.73 -4.42
CA THR A 184 -18.88 -12.87 -5.44
C THR A 184 -19.16 -14.34 -5.74
N PHE A 185 -18.12 -15.16 -5.86
CA PHE A 185 -18.29 -16.59 -6.09
C PHE A 185 -18.96 -17.27 -4.90
N ALA A 186 -18.56 -16.93 -3.67
CA ALA A 186 -19.19 -17.39 -2.43
C ALA A 186 -20.69 -17.09 -2.41
N GLN A 187 -21.09 -15.86 -2.76
CA GLN A 187 -22.50 -15.48 -2.84
C GLN A 187 -23.27 -16.31 -3.87
N SER A 188 -22.67 -16.57 -5.04
CA SER A 188 -23.31 -17.43 -6.05
C SER A 188 -23.45 -18.89 -5.58
N GLN A 189 -22.44 -19.43 -4.88
CA GLN A 189 -22.44 -20.82 -4.41
C GLN A 189 -23.35 -21.04 -3.20
N ALA A 190 -23.50 -20.03 -2.34
CA ALA A 190 -24.46 -20.09 -1.23
C ALA A 190 -25.92 -20.29 -1.69
N ALA A 191 -26.25 -19.87 -2.93
CA ALA A 191 -27.56 -20.11 -3.52
C ALA A 191 -27.73 -21.54 -4.06
N THR A 192 -26.63 -22.25 -4.36
CA THR A 192 -26.65 -23.59 -4.98
C THR A 192 -26.24 -24.72 -4.03
N CYS A 193 -25.55 -24.41 -2.92
CA CYS A 193 -25.17 -25.36 -1.89
C CYS A 193 -26.08 -25.20 -0.65
N PRO A 194 -27.05 -26.11 -0.43
CA PRO A 194 -28.10 -25.92 0.57
C PRO A 194 -27.61 -25.94 2.03
N ASP A 195 -26.53 -26.66 2.33
CA ASP A 195 -26.00 -26.77 3.70
C ASP A 195 -24.79 -25.85 3.92
N ALA A 196 -23.72 -26.07 3.16
CA ALA A 196 -22.50 -25.29 3.21
C ALA A 196 -21.73 -25.42 1.89
N PHE A 197 -20.83 -24.48 1.65
CA PHE A 197 -19.81 -24.59 0.60
C PHE A 197 -18.44 -24.29 1.20
N ARG A 198 -17.39 -24.77 0.54
CA ARG A 198 -16.00 -24.46 0.91
C ARG A 198 -15.18 -24.16 -0.32
N PHE A 199 -14.26 -23.22 -0.17
CA PHE A 199 -13.13 -23.10 -1.07
C PHE A 199 -12.01 -24.02 -0.57
N SER A 200 -11.55 -24.92 -1.42
CA SER A 200 -10.39 -25.77 -1.15
C SER A 200 -9.29 -25.43 -2.15
N TYR A 201 -8.04 -25.47 -1.69
CA TYR A 201 -6.83 -25.26 -2.51
C TYR A 201 -6.88 -23.98 -3.35
N LEU A 202 -6.34 -22.89 -2.81
CA LEU A 202 -6.15 -21.65 -3.57
C LEU A 202 -4.81 -21.72 -4.33
N THR A 203 -4.75 -21.16 -5.54
CA THR A 203 -3.49 -20.83 -6.21
C THR A 203 -3.62 -19.51 -6.96
N LEU A 204 -2.56 -18.69 -6.92
CA LEU A 204 -2.52 -17.38 -7.56
C LEU A 204 -1.26 -17.28 -8.42
N GLY A 205 -1.41 -17.38 -9.74
CA GLY A 205 -0.32 -17.19 -10.69
C GLY A 205 -0.26 -15.73 -11.13
N VAL A 206 0.87 -15.05 -10.90
CA VAL A 206 1.09 -13.66 -11.28
C VAL A 206 2.01 -13.59 -12.50
N GLN A 207 1.64 -12.81 -13.51
CA GLN A 207 2.49 -12.59 -14.69
C GLN A 207 3.73 -11.75 -14.33
N PRO A 208 4.87 -12.00 -14.98
CA PRO A 208 6.06 -11.18 -14.78
C PRO A 208 5.91 -9.82 -15.48
N GLY A 209 6.04 -8.72 -14.72
CA GLY A 209 6.22 -7.34 -15.19
C GLY A 209 5.16 -6.76 -16.17
N PRO A 210 5.13 -5.43 -16.35
CA PRO A 210 4.30 -4.84 -17.40
C PRO A 210 4.95 -5.08 -18.78
N ASP A 211 4.12 -5.52 -19.73
CA ASP A 211 4.35 -5.37 -21.17
C ASP A 211 3.42 -4.23 -21.63
N ASP A 212 3.72 -3.56 -22.75
CA ASP A 212 2.93 -2.43 -23.29
C ASP A 212 1.46 -2.79 -23.66
N ASP A 213 1.07 -4.05 -23.51
CA ASP A 213 -0.26 -4.57 -23.82
C ASP A 213 -1.16 -4.58 -22.58
N GLU A 214 -1.84 -3.46 -22.36
CA GLU A 214 -2.75 -3.15 -21.25
C GLU A 214 -3.96 -4.10 -21.12
N GLN A 215 -4.19 -4.97 -22.13
CA GLN A 215 -5.35 -5.87 -22.18
C GLN A 215 -5.09 -7.28 -21.62
N SER A 216 -3.83 -7.66 -21.38
CA SER A 216 -3.53 -8.98 -20.84
C SER A 216 -3.82 -9.05 -19.33
N PRO A 217 -4.39 -10.16 -18.80
CA PRO A 217 -4.56 -10.33 -17.36
C PRO A 217 -3.22 -10.34 -16.64
N ASP A 218 -3.12 -9.62 -15.53
CA ASP A 218 -1.92 -9.53 -14.70
C ASP A 218 -1.74 -10.76 -13.81
N ALA A 219 -2.84 -11.43 -13.46
CA ALA A 219 -2.82 -12.63 -12.64
C ALA A 219 -3.98 -13.56 -12.98
N TYR A 220 -3.87 -14.80 -12.50
CA TYR A 220 -4.90 -15.81 -12.62
C TYR A 220 -5.09 -16.48 -11.25
N LEU A 221 -6.34 -16.50 -10.79
CA LEU A 221 -6.76 -17.10 -9.54
C LEU A 221 -7.42 -18.45 -9.83
N GLY A 222 -6.85 -19.52 -9.29
CA GLY A 222 -7.41 -20.86 -9.33
C GLY A 222 -7.89 -21.29 -7.95
N PHE A 223 -9.04 -21.95 -7.91
CA PHE A 223 -9.53 -22.62 -6.70
C PHE A 223 -10.48 -23.77 -7.00
N ILE A 224 -10.72 -24.60 -5.99
CA ILE A 224 -11.79 -25.60 -5.99
C ILE A 224 -12.93 -25.07 -5.12
N ALA A 225 -14.16 -25.17 -5.63
CA ALA A 225 -15.35 -24.85 -4.87
C ALA A 225 -16.26 -26.08 -4.82
N ASP A 226 -16.53 -26.56 -3.60
CA ASP A 226 -17.38 -27.74 -3.37
C ASP A 226 -18.51 -27.40 -2.40
N CYS A 227 -19.71 -27.94 -2.67
CA CYS A 227 -20.74 -28.04 -1.65
C CYS A 227 -20.32 -29.11 -0.63
N VAL A 228 -20.49 -28.82 0.65
CA VAL A 228 -20.20 -29.74 1.75
C VAL A 228 -21.50 -30.08 2.46
N ASP A 229 -21.81 -31.37 2.56
CA ASP A 229 -22.92 -31.84 3.38
C ASP A 229 -22.59 -31.54 4.86
N GLY A 230 -23.54 -30.93 5.57
CA GLY A 230 -23.35 -30.44 6.95
C GLY A 230 -22.96 -31.52 7.98
N ALA A 231 -22.96 -32.80 7.60
CA ALA A 231 -22.64 -33.94 8.45
C ALA A 231 -21.16 -34.39 8.44
N LYS A 232 -20.30 -33.83 7.58
CA LYS A 232 -18.88 -34.26 7.43
C LYS A 232 -17.86 -33.12 7.46
N SER A 233 -18.05 -32.13 8.32
CA SER A 233 -16.99 -31.17 8.64
C SER A 233 -15.94 -31.82 9.56
N ALA A 234 -15.09 -32.69 8.99
CA ALA A 234 -13.84 -33.02 9.66
C ALA A 234 -12.98 -31.74 9.76
N PRO A 235 -12.32 -31.48 10.90
CA PRO A 235 -11.38 -30.37 11.00
C PRO A 235 -10.21 -30.61 10.03
N LEU A 236 -9.69 -29.53 9.44
CA LEU A 236 -8.46 -29.58 8.65
C LEU A 236 -7.28 -30.05 9.54
N PRO A 237 -6.32 -30.84 9.01
CA PRO A 237 -4.99 -30.94 9.59
C PRO A 237 -4.23 -29.60 9.52
#